data_AF-A0A949FTV2-F1
#
_entry.id   AF-A0A949FTV2-F1
#
_cell.length_a   1.000
_cell.length_b   1.000
_cell.length_c   1.000
_cell.angle_alpha   90.00
_cell.angle_beta   90.00
_cell.angle_gamma   90.00
#
_symmetry.space_group_name_H-M   'P 1'
#
loop_
_entity.id
_entity.type
_entity.pdbx_description
1 polymer ?
#
loop_
_entity_poly.entity_id
_entity_poly.type
_entity_poly.pdbx_seq_one_letter_code
_entity_poly.pdbx_strand_id
1 'polypeptide(L)'
;MTAASFKVLSLIPPMTQLNTPYPSTAYLTGFLRSRGVAAVQDDLALRLVLRLFTRAGLQRLQDAARASIQKAESVSLRHFLGHFERYAATIEPTVAFLQGRDPTLAHRINARGYLPEGPRFAT
;
A
#
# COMPACT_ATOMS: atom_id res chain seq x y z
N MET A 1 17.24 -33.28 -26.22
CA MET A 1 16.32 -32.30 -25.62
C MET A 1 16.97 -31.73 -24.37
N THR A 2 17.46 -30.49 -24.42
CA THR A 2 17.89 -29.79 -23.21
C THR A 2 16.64 -29.53 -22.36
N ALA A 3 16.58 -30.12 -21.16
CA ALA A 3 15.48 -29.87 -20.23
C ALA A 3 15.30 -28.35 -20.06
N ALA A 4 14.07 -27.88 -20.19
CA ALA A 4 13.77 -26.47 -19.96
C ALA A 4 14.28 -26.11 -18.55
N SER A 5 15.16 -25.11 -18.46
CA SER A 5 15.69 -24.61 -17.19
C SER A 5 14.51 -24.33 -16.25
N PHE A 6 14.42 -25.03 -15.11
CA PHE A 6 13.37 -24.83 -14.12
C PHE A 6 13.37 -23.37 -13.63
N LYS A 7 12.21 -22.71 -13.66
CA LYS A 7 12.02 -21.32 -13.27
C LYS A 7 10.99 -21.21 -12.16
N VAL A 8 11.22 -20.32 -11.20
CA VAL A 8 10.33 -20.07 -10.06
C VAL A 8 9.90 -18.61 -10.03
N LEU A 9 8.60 -18.38 -9.83
CA LEU A 9 8.02 -17.07 -9.51
C LEU A 9 7.40 -17.14 -8.11
N SER A 10 7.94 -16.39 -7.16
CA SER A 10 7.37 -16.22 -5.83
C SER A 10 6.47 -14.99 -5.79
N LEU A 11 5.20 -15.16 -5.42
CA LEU A 11 4.21 -14.08 -5.36
C LEU A 11 3.80 -13.81 -3.93
N ILE A 12 3.81 -12.53 -3.53
CA ILE A 12 2.99 -12.09 -2.39
C ILE A 12 1.60 -11.76 -2.96
N PRO A 13 0.53 -12.45 -2.52
CA PRO A 13 -0.81 -12.18 -3.01
C PRO A 13 -1.31 -10.80 -2.54
N PRO A 14 -2.26 -10.19 -3.27
CA PRO A 14 -2.82 -8.90 -2.88
C PRO A 14 -3.52 -8.95 -1.52
N MET A 15 -3.67 -7.77 -0.88
CA MET A 15 -4.39 -7.61 0.39
C MET A 15 -3.77 -8.35 1.59
N THR A 16 -2.51 -8.75 1.51
CA THR A 16 -1.71 -9.16 2.67
C THR A 16 -1.33 -7.94 3.51
N GLN A 17 -1.01 -8.18 4.79
CA GLN A 17 -0.72 -7.11 5.74
C GLN A 17 0.60 -6.41 5.39
N LEU A 18 0.54 -5.14 4.98
CA LEU A 18 1.73 -4.36 4.54
C LEU A 18 2.78 -4.16 5.64
N ASN A 19 2.33 -4.06 6.89
CA ASN A 19 3.18 -3.77 8.04
C ASN A 19 3.75 -5.02 8.72
N THR A 20 3.51 -6.21 8.15
CA THR A 20 4.15 -7.44 8.64
C THR A 20 5.28 -7.79 7.68
N PRO A 21 6.53 -7.36 7.96
CA PRO A 21 7.66 -7.63 7.08
C PRO A 21 8.06 -9.10 7.24
N TYR A 22 7.35 -10.00 6.57
CA TYR A 22 7.88 -11.32 6.25
C TYR A 22 8.35 -11.28 4.80
N PRO A 23 9.64 -10.95 4.55
CA PRO A 23 10.22 -11.01 3.21
C PRO A 23 10.49 -12.46 2.80
N SER A 24 9.55 -13.38 3.07
CA SER A 24 9.68 -14.82 2.85
C SER A 24 9.96 -15.14 1.39
N THR A 25 9.22 -14.50 0.48
CA THR A 25 9.40 -14.64 -0.96
C THR A 25 10.73 -14.07 -1.42
N ALA A 26 11.20 -12.96 -0.84
CA ALA A 26 12.50 -12.37 -1.15
C ALA A 26 13.65 -13.27 -0.68
N TYR A 27 13.60 -13.79 0.55
CA TYR A 27 14.59 -14.72 1.08
C TYR A 27 14.61 -16.04 0.32
N LEU A 28 13.43 -16.62 0.04
CA LEU A 28 13.33 -17.84 -0.75
C LEU A 28 13.88 -17.65 -2.17
N THR A 29 13.59 -16.50 -2.79
CA THR A 29 14.13 -16.15 -4.10
C THR A 29 15.65 -16.01 -4.06
N GLY A 30 16.20 -15.35 -3.03
CA GLY A 30 17.65 -15.26 -2.81
C GLY A 30 18.30 -16.64 -2.63
N PHE A 31 17.67 -17.52 -1.85
CA PHE A 31 18.12 -18.89 -1.65
C PHE A 31 18.09 -19.70 -2.95
N LEU A 32 17.01 -19.65 -3.72
CA LEU A 32 16.90 -20.38 -5.00
C LEU A 32 17.96 -19.91 -6.01
N ARG A 33 18.19 -18.60 -6.09
CA ARG A 33 19.25 -18.01 -6.92
C ARG A 33 20.64 -18.49 -6.48
N SER A 34 20.90 -18.61 -5.18
CA SER A 34 22.18 -19.13 -4.68
C SER A 34 22.39 -20.63 -4.98
N ARG A 35 21.35 -21.34 -5.42
CA ARG A 35 21.40 -22.74 -5.89
C ARG A 35 21.38 -22.85 -7.42
N GLY A 36 21.55 -21.75 -8.15
CA GLY A 36 21.55 -21.74 -9.62
C GLY A 36 20.16 -21.87 -10.24
N VAL A 37 19.09 -21.75 -9.45
CA VAL A 37 17.71 -21.75 -9.96
C VAL A 37 17.33 -20.35 -10.42
N ALA A 38 16.79 -20.25 -11.64
CA ALA A 38 16.24 -19.00 -12.16
C ALA A 38 14.96 -18.64 -11.38
N ALA A 39 15.08 -17.79 -10.37
CA ALA A 39 13.97 -17.36 -9.53
C ALA A 39 13.72 -15.85 -9.60
N VAL A 40 12.45 -15.46 -9.60
CA VAL A 40 11.97 -14.07 -9.53
C VAL A 40 10.89 -13.95 -8.46
N GLN A 41 10.74 -12.75 -7.91
CA GLN A 41 9.73 -12.44 -6.93
C GLN A 41 8.90 -11.24 -7.38
N ASP A 42 7.61 -11.25 -7.08
CA ASP A 42 6.74 -10.10 -7.25
C ASP A 42 5.82 -9.90 -6.04
N ASP A 43 5.52 -8.65 -5.73
CA ASP A 43 4.69 -8.26 -4.61
C ASP A 43 3.43 -7.56 -5.11
N LEU A 44 2.36 -8.35 -5.27
CA LEU A 44 1.09 -7.84 -5.76
C LEU A 44 0.35 -7.02 -4.69
N ALA A 45 0.62 -7.25 -3.40
CA ALA A 45 0.06 -6.44 -2.33
C ALA A 45 0.64 -5.04 -2.35
N LEU A 46 1.96 -4.90 -2.40
CA LEU A 46 2.62 -3.61 -2.52
C LEU A 46 2.20 -2.88 -3.80
N ARG A 47 2.15 -3.57 -4.95
CA ARG A 47 1.67 -2.96 -6.20
C ARG A 47 0.23 -2.46 -6.10
N LEU A 48 -0.67 -3.26 -5.52
CA LEU A 48 -2.06 -2.86 -5.32
C LEU A 48 -2.14 -1.61 -4.44
N VAL A 49 -1.40 -1.59 -3.35
CA VAL A 49 -1.40 -0.48 -2.39
C VAL A 49 -0.84 0.78 -3.03
N LEU A 50 0.30 0.70 -3.72
CA LEU A 50 0.85 1.86 -4.44
C LEU A 50 -0.08 2.34 -5.56
N ARG A 51 -0.89 1.47 -6.17
CA ARG A 51 -1.91 1.87 -7.16
C ARG A 51 -3.13 2.55 -6.51
N LEU A 52 -3.51 2.16 -5.30
CA LEU A 52 -4.62 2.73 -4.55
C LEU A 52 -4.24 4.05 -3.86
N PHE A 53 -3.02 4.14 -3.32
CA PHE A 53 -2.49 5.28 -2.56
C PHE A 53 -1.89 6.34 -3.50
N THR A 54 -2.68 6.75 -4.48
CA THR A 54 -2.43 7.89 -5.38
C THR A 54 -3.66 8.77 -5.40
N ARG A 55 -3.56 10.01 -5.88
CA ARG A 55 -4.76 10.86 -6.05
C ARG A 55 -5.82 10.15 -6.90
N ALA A 56 -5.42 9.56 -8.02
CA ALA A 56 -6.33 8.83 -8.91
C ALA A 56 -6.90 7.57 -8.25
N GLY A 57 -6.09 6.86 -7.44
CA GLY A 57 -6.54 5.69 -6.69
C GLY A 57 -7.57 6.05 -5.63
N LEU A 58 -7.33 7.11 -4.86
CA LEU A 58 -8.27 7.62 -3.88
C LEU A 58 -9.56 8.11 -4.52
N GLN A 59 -9.51 8.77 -5.68
CA GLN A 59 -10.72 9.20 -6.40
C GLN A 59 -11.62 8.01 -6.72
N ARG A 60 -11.07 6.92 -7.29
CA ARG A 60 -11.83 5.69 -7.55
C ARG A 60 -12.44 5.09 -6.28
N LEU A 61 -11.72 5.16 -5.16
CA LEU A 61 -12.24 4.71 -3.86
C LEU A 61 -13.37 5.61 -3.35
N GLN A 62 -13.27 6.93 -3.55
CA GLN A 62 -14.33 7.88 -3.21
C GLN A 62 -15.59 7.62 -4.02
N ASP A 63 -15.46 7.39 -5.33
CA ASP A 63 -16.58 7.10 -6.22
C ASP A 63 -17.28 5.79 -5.80
N ALA A 64 -16.50 4.73 -5.56
CA ALA A 64 -17.01 3.45 -5.06
C ALA A 64 -17.67 3.57 -3.67
N ALA A 65 -17.08 4.37 -2.77
CA ALA A 65 -17.62 4.66 -1.45
C ALA A 65 -18.98 5.36 -1.54
N ARG A 66 -19.10 6.40 -2.39
CA ARG A 66 -20.37 7.13 -2.60
C ARG A 66 -21.45 6.23 -3.18
N ALA A 67 -21.10 5.33 -4.10
CA ALA A 67 -22.03 4.34 -4.63
C ALA A 67 -22.49 3.31 -3.57
N SER A 68 -21.69 3.07 -2.54
CA SER A 68 -21.96 2.08 -1.48
C SER A 68 -22.59 2.64 -0.21
N ILE A 69 -22.75 3.97 -0.10
CA ILE A 69 -23.17 4.67 1.13
C ILE A 69 -24.48 4.14 1.72
N GLN A 70 -25.42 3.70 0.87
CA GLN A 70 -26.71 3.17 1.35
C GLN A 70 -26.58 1.84 2.13
N LYS A 71 -25.42 1.17 2.10
CA LYS A 71 -25.20 -0.12 2.76
C LYS A 71 -24.31 -0.07 4.01
N ALA A 72 -23.67 1.05 4.33
CA ALA A 72 -22.70 1.09 5.43
C ALA A 72 -22.69 2.42 6.20
N GLU A 73 -23.20 2.39 7.43
CA GLU A 73 -23.08 3.46 8.43
C GLU A 73 -21.68 3.58 9.07
N SER A 74 -20.61 3.22 8.36
CA SER A 74 -19.26 3.22 8.93
C SER A 74 -18.77 4.64 9.23
N VAL A 75 -18.43 4.91 10.49
CA VAL A 75 -17.84 6.19 10.93
C VAL A 75 -16.56 6.48 10.13
N SER A 76 -15.74 5.46 9.87
CA SER A 76 -14.51 5.59 9.07
C SER A 76 -14.80 6.00 7.62
N LEU A 77 -15.89 5.49 7.03
CA LEU A 77 -16.27 5.85 5.66
C LEU A 77 -16.74 7.30 5.58
N ARG A 78 -17.58 7.75 6.52
CA ARG A 78 -18.00 9.16 6.61
C ARG A 78 -16.81 10.09 6.81
N HIS A 79 -15.89 9.72 7.69
CA HIS A 79 -14.65 10.47 7.91
C HIS A 79 -13.80 10.57 6.64
N PHE A 80 -13.56 9.44 5.96
CA PHE A 80 -12.82 9.42 4.69
C PHE A 80 -13.44 10.36 3.65
N LEU A 81 -14.77 10.29 3.47
CA LEU A 81 -15.48 11.13 2.51
C LEU A 81 -15.45 12.62 2.89
N GLY A 82 -15.61 12.93 4.18
CA GLY A 82 -15.59 14.31 4.69
C GLY A 82 -14.22 14.98 4.64
N HIS A 83 -13.13 14.19 4.70
CA HIS A 83 -11.76 14.68 4.65
C HIS A 83 -11.02 14.35 3.34
N PHE A 84 -11.76 13.97 2.29
CA PHE A 84 -11.19 13.46 1.04
C PHE A 84 -10.14 14.40 0.42
N GLU A 85 -10.42 15.70 0.33
CA GLU A 85 -9.49 16.66 -0.27
C GLU A 85 -8.14 16.68 0.44
N ARG A 86 -8.15 16.54 1.77
CA ARG A 86 -6.91 16.47 2.54
C ARG A 86 -6.17 15.17 2.26
N TYR A 87 -6.85 14.02 2.21
CA TYR A 87 -6.23 12.77 1.77
C TYR A 87 -5.63 12.89 0.36
N ALA A 88 -6.38 13.42 -0.61
CA ALA A 88 -5.93 13.59 -1.99
C ALA A 88 -4.76 14.56 -2.13
N ALA A 89 -4.63 15.55 -1.25
CA ALA A 89 -3.51 16.48 -1.21
C ALA A 89 -2.25 15.87 -0.57
N THR A 90 -2.39 14.97 0.41
CA THR A 90 -1.25 14.47 1.19
C THR A 90 -0.79 13.07 0.83
N ILE A 91 -1.58 12.28 0.08
CA ILE A 91 -1.32 10.84 -0.13
C ILE A 91 0.01 10.56 -0.82
N GLU A 92 0.30 11.24 -1.93
CA GLU A 92 1.52 11.02 -2.72
C GLU A 92 2.79 11.48 -1.98
N PRO A 93 2.84 12.67 -1.35
CA PRO A 93 3.95 13.03 -0.46
C PRO A 93 4.14 12.04 0.69
N THR A 94 3.05 11.52 1.27
CA THR A 94 3.13 10.53 2.36
C THR A 94 3.75 9.22 1.85
N VAL A 95 3.34 8.75 0.68
CA VAL A 95 3.95 7.57 0.05
C VAL A 95 5.42 7.81 -0.26
N ALA A 96 5.79 8.99 -0.77
CA ALA A 96 7.18 9.35 -1.03
C ALA A 96 8.03 9.35 0.26
N PHE A 97 7.51 9.90 1.36
CA PHE A 97 8.15 9.84 2.68
C PHE A 97 8.33 8.40 3.16
N LEU A 98 7.30 7.56 3.10
CA LEU A 98 7.36 6.14 3.50
C LEU A 98 8.34 5.33 2.65
N GLN A 99 8.60 5.76 1.41
CA GLN A 99 9.61 5.16 0.52
C GLN A 99 11.01 5.78 0.67
N GLY A 100 11.21 6.66 1.65
CA GLY A 100 12.49 7.33 1.91
C GLY A 100 12.89 8.39 0.87
N ARG A 101 11.95 8.85 0.02
CA ARG A 101 12.22 9.80 -1.06
C ARG A 101 12.06 11.27 -0.65
N ASP A 102 11.34 11.54 0.43
CA ASP A 102 11.17 12.89 0.98
C ASP A 102 11.17 12.85 2.52
N PRO A 103 12.35 12.89 3.17
CA PRO A 103 12.45 12.86 4.63
C PRO A 103 11.97 14.15 5.29
N THR A 104 11.83 15.26 4.55
CA THR A 104 11.49 16.58 5.11
C THR A 104 10.06 16.62 5.67
N LEU A 105 9.21 15.71 5.21
CA LEU A 105 7.82 15.61 5.62
C LEU A 105 7.64 15.15 7.08
N ALA A 106 8.68 14.57 7.70
CA ALA A 106 8.64 14.04 9.06
C ALA A 106 8.11 15.06 10.08
N HIS A 107 8.61 16.31 10.05
CA HIS A 107 8.19 17.36 10.97
C HIS A 107 6.71 17.73 10.81
N ARG A 108 6.20 17.75 9.58
CA ARG A 108 4.79 18.08 9.30
C ARG A 108 3.86 16.98 9.78
N ILE A 109 4.25 15.71 9.61
CA ILE A 109 3.51 14.56 10.13
C ILE A 109 3.45 14.60 11.67
N ASN A 110 4.60 14.82 12.33
CA ASN A 110 4.67 14.83 13.79
C ASN A 110 3.88 15.98 14.43
N ALA A 111 3.69 17.10 13.71
CA ALA A 111 2.87 18.22 14.17
C ALA A 111 1.36 17.92 14.19
N ARG A 112 0.90 16.75 13.73
CA ARG A 112 -0.51 16.27 13.72
C ARG A 112 -1.50 17.10 12.90
N GLY A 113 -1.08 18.25 12.37
CA GLY A 113 -1.85 19.11 11.48
C GLY A 113 -1.74 18.77 9.99
N TYR A 114 -0.94 17.77 9.60
CA TYR A 114 -0.73 17.42 8.19
C TYR A 114 -1.68 16.32 7.69
N LEU A 115 -1.65 15.13 8.28
CA LEU A 115 -2.52 14.01 7.88
C LEU A 115 -3.90 14.08 8.57
N PRO A 116 -4.99 13.63 7.93
CA PRO A 116 -6.27 13.48 8.61
C PRO A 116 -6.19 12.44 9.75
N GLU A 117 -6.70 12.80 10.93
CA GLU A 117 -6.79 11.91 12.08
C GLU A 117 -8.20 11.33 12.19
N GLY A 118 -8.32 10.04 11.91
CA GLY A 118 -9.60 9.32 11.91
C GLY A 118 -10.11 8.93 13.30
N PRO A 119 -11.25 8.22 13.38
CA PRO A 119 -11.89 7.84 14.65
C PRO A 119 -11.01 7.07 15.64
N ARG A 120 -9.94 6.43 15.17
CA ARG A 120 -8.95 5.72 16.02
C ARG A 120 -8.08 6.65 16.87
N PHE A 121 -8.11 7.96 16.62
CA PHE A 121 -7.45 8.97 17.45
C PHE A 121 -8.35 9.53 18.56
N ALA A 122 -9.63 9.17 18.56
CA ALA A 122 -10.51 9.52 19.67
C ALA A 122 -10.10 8.68 20.90
N THR A 123 -9.78 9.37 22.00
CA THR A 123 -9.57 8.80 23.34
C THR A 123 -10.88 8.53 24.03
#